data_AF-A0A067N1Q4-F1
#
_entry.id   AF-A0A067N1Q4-F1
#
_cell.length_a   1.000
_cell.length_b   1.000
_cell.length_c   1.000
_cell.angle_alpha   90.00
_cell.angle_beta   90.00
_cell.angle_gamma   90.00
#
_symmetry.space_group_name_H-M   'P 1'
#
loop_
_entity.id
_entity.type
_entity.pdbx_description
1 polymer ?
#
loop_
_entity_poly.entity_id
_entity_poly.type
_entity_poly.pdbx_seq_one_letter_code
_entity_poly.pdbx_strand_id
1 'polypeptide(L)'
;MATDPWMSFAVLAAGIQMIQTDSGPVYLAHDQTGQSSPTLVVGPIEIFNFIEKRDGSARIHVALHLPKKSVKAGQATGNLKDGISLKLNYPDNLWGEVRLKREGNKAVESWSFWTPGSKYEGEIPVLTL
;
A
#
# COMPACT_ATOMS: atom_id res chain seq x y z
N MET A 1 2.43 -28.09 1.75
CA MET A 1 2.36 -26.93 0.86
C MET A 1 2.59 -25.70 1.71
N ALA A 2 3.77 -25.10 1.61
CA ALA A 2 4.10 -23.85 2.29
C ALA A 2 4.84 -23.00 1.26
N THR A 3 4.14 -22.06 0.65
CA THR A 3 4.74 -20.97 -0.11
C THR A 3 4.82 -19.79 0.84
N ASP A 4 6.03 -19.50 1.33
CA ASP A 4 6.31 -18.27 2.05
C ASP A 4 6.05 -17.04 1.15
N PRO A 5 5.46 -15.96 1.68
CA PRO A 5 4.73 -14.94 0.94
C PRO A 5 5.60 -13.82 0.31
N TRP A 6 6.90 -14.05 0.13
CA TRP A 6 7.81 -13.05 -0.47
C TRP A 6 7.73 -13.11 -2.00
N MET A 7 6.57 -12.78 -2.57
CA MET A 7 6.43 -12.59 -4.02
C MET A 7 7.03 -11.25 -4.43
N SER A 8 8.33 -11.28 -4.68
CA SER A 8 9.10 -10.32 -5.47
C SER A 8 8.41 -10.05 -6.82
N PHE A 9 8.17 -8.77 -7.17
CA PHE A 9 8.01 -8.20 -8.52
C PHE A 9 7.65 -9.14 -9.70
N ALA A 10 6.68 -10.03 -9.51
CA ALA A 10 6.24 -11.00 -10.50
C ALA A 10 4.72 -11.01 -10.60
N VAL A 11 4.14 -9.82 -10.77
CA VAL A 11 2.78 -9.69 -11.33
C VAL A 11 2.85 -8.75 -12.54
N LEU A 12 3.66 -9.11 -13.54
CA LEU A 12 3.66 -8.49 -14.88
C LEU A 12 2.50 -9.04 -15.74
N ALA A 13 1.32 -9.17 -15.16
CA ALA A 13 0.13 -9.67 -15.85
C ALA A 13 -0.96 -8.61 -15.81
N ALA A 14 -1.20 -7.94 -16.95
CA ALA A 14 -2.39 -7.18 -17.31
C ALA A 14 -3.17 -6.52 -16.14
N GLY A 15 -2.54 -5.61 -15.39
CA GLY A 15 -3.21 -5.00 -14.22
C GLY A 15 -2.40 -3.99 -13.41
N ILE A 16 -1.20 -3.60 -13.86
CA ILE A 16 -0.41 -2.56 -13.20
C ILE A 16 -0.73 -1.21 -13.86
N GLN A 17 -1.24 -0.28 -13.06
CA GLN A 17 -1.38 1.12 -13.41
C GLN A 17 -0.20 1.91 -12.85
N MET A 18 0.55 2.58 -13.71
CA MET A 18 1.55 3.56 -13.30
C MET A 18 0.91 4.95 -13.18
N ILE A 19 1.15 5.63 -12.08
CA ILE A 19 0.62 6.95 -11.75
C ILE A 19 1.81 7.87 -11.48
N GLN A 20 1.93 8.95 -12.25
CA GLN A 20 2.98 9.92 -12.04
C GLN A 20 2.63 10.84 -10.87
N THR A 21 3.53 10.97 -9.90
CA THR A 21 3.42 11.94 -8.80
C THR A 21 4.64 12.87 -8.80
N ASP A 22 4.57 13.95 -8.03
CA ASP A 22 5.70 14.87 -7.83
C ASP A 22 6.89 14.17 -7.15
N SER A 23 6.63 13.10 -6.39
CA SER A 23 7.64 12.30 -5.69
C SER A 23 8.25 11.19 -6.56
N GLY A 24 7.81 11.08 -7.82
CA GLY A 24 8.14 9.98 -8.73
C GLY A 24 6.95 9.09 -9.09
N PRO A 25 7.17 8.03 -9.88
CA PRO A 25 6.11 7.11 -10.26
C PRO A 25 5.65 6.26 -9.06
N VAL A 26 4.34 6.00 -9.01
CA VAL A 26 3.68 5.05 -8.12
C VAL A 26 3.05 3.97 -8.98
N TYR A 27 3.16 2.71 -8.53
CA TYR A 27 2.59 1.58 -9.24
C TYR A 27 1.45 0.99 -8.41
N LEU A 28 0.26 0.93 -8.99
CA LEU A 28 -0.91 0.30 -8.42
C LEU A 28 -1.17 -1.00 -9.18
N ALA A 29 -1.17 -2.12 -8.47
CA ALA A 29 -1.50 -3.43 -9.02
C ALA A 29 -2.79 -3.95 -8.38
N HIS A 30 -3.66 -4.55 -9.20
CA HIS A 30 -4.78 -5.35 -8.72
C HIS A 30 -4.47 -6.83 -8.96
N ASP A 31 -4.95 -7.69 -8.06
CA ASP A 31 -4.94 -9.13 -8.33
C ASP A 31 -5.73 -9.46 -9.61
N GLN A 32 -5.39 -10.57 -10.27
CA GLN A 32 -6.03 -11.01 -11.52
C GLN A 32 -7.54 -11.30 -11.35
N THR A 33 -8.03 -11.40 -10.10
CA THR A 33 -9.44 -11.59 -9.78
C THR A 33 -10.21 -10.26 -9.68
N GLY A 34 -9.53 -9.11 -9.68
CA GLY A 34 -10.12 -7.77 -9.52
C GLY A 34 -10.82 -7.58 -8.17
N GLN A 35 -10.61 -8.49 -7.23
CA GLN A 35 -11.38 -8.60 -6.00
C GLN A 35 -10.46 -8.44 -4.80
N SER A 36 -10.51 -7.22 -4.25
CA SER A 36 -10.34 -6.96 -2.82
C SER A 36 -8.94 -6.68 -2.31
N SER A 37 -7.87 -6.86 -3.09
CA SER A 37 -6.50 -6.65 -2.58
C SER A 37 -5.58 -5.81 -3.46
N PRO A 38 -5.76 -4.47 -3.54
CA PRO A 38 -4.85 -3.61 -4.28
C PRO A 38 -3.48 -3.52 -3.58
N THR A 39 -2.41 -3.49 -4.37
CA THR A 39 -1.04 -3.30 -3.88
C THR A 39 -0.44 -2.04 -4.50
N LEU A 40 0.16 -1.18 -3.68
CA LEU A 40 0.86 0.02 -4.14
C LEU A 40 2.35 -0.11 -3.90
N VAL A 41 3.14 0.34 -4.87
CA VAL A 41 4.59 0.53 -4.74
C VAL A 41 4.88 2.03 -4.80
N VAL A 42 5.41 2.56 -3.70
CA VAL A 42 5.80 3.98 -3.57
C VAL A 42 7.24 4.04 -3.11
N GLY A 43 8.16 4.41 -4.01
CA GLY A 43 9.59 4.45 -3.69
C GLY A 43 10.07 3.11 -3.10
N PRO A 44 10.66 3.10 -1.89
CA PRO A 44 11.17 1.87 -1.27
C PRO A 44 10.12 1.06 -0.49
N ILE A 45 8.85 1.44 -0.48
CA ILE A 45 7.81 0.68 0.25
C ILE A 45 6.80 0.02 -0.70
N GLU A 46 6.28 -1.11 -0.23
CA GLU A 46 5.11 -1.80 -0.76
C GLU A 46 3.99 -1.74 0.26
N ILE A 47 2.79 -1.38 -0.18
CA ILE A 47 1.59 -1.26 0.64
C ILE A 47 0.59 -2.30 0.12
N PHE A 48 0.34 -3.33 0.92
CA PHE A 48 -0.65 -4.36 0.64
C PHE A 48 -1.93 -4.02 1.37
N ASN A 49 -2.99 -3.82 0.61
CA ASN A 49 -4.32 -3.61 1.16
C ASN A 49 -5.14 -4.87 1.03
N PHE A 50 -5.88 -5.21 2.08
CA PHE A 50 -6.92 -6.23 2.07
C PHE A 50 -8.21 -5.53 2.44
N ILE A 51 -9.21 -5.54 1.57
CA ILE A 51 -10.46 -4.79 1.74
C ILE A 51 -11.66 -5.72 1.53
N GLU A 52 -12.41 -5.99 2.58
CA GLU A 52 -13.69 -6.70 2.48
C GLU A 52 -14.79 -5.72 2.07
N LYS A 53 -15.30 -5.85 0.85
CA LYS A 53 -16.33 -4.95 0.32
C LYS A 53 -17.65 -5.05 1.07
N ARG A 54 -17.98 -6.22 1.63
CA ARG A 54 -19.27 -6.46 2.28
C ARG A 54 -19.46 -5.62 3.54
N ASP A 55 -18.45 -5.54 4.40
CA ASP A 55 -18.53 -4.85 5.69
C ASP A 55 -17.60 -3.63 5.79
N GLY A 56 -16.72 -3.43 4.81
CA GLY A 56 -15.73 -2.35 4.79
C GLY A 56 -14.58 -2.57 5.75
N SER A 57 -14.41 -3.77 6.32
CA SER A 57 -13.22 -4.12 7.08
C SER A 57 -12.01 -4.13 6.15
N ALA A 58 -10.90 -3.58 6.63
CA ALA A 58 -9.70 -3.51 5.85
C ALA A 58 -8.44 -3.64 6.71
N ARG A 59 -7.36 -4.05 6.04
CA ARG A 59 -6.03 -4.19 6.62
C ARG A 59 -5.00 -3.58 5.67
N ILE A 60 -4.14 -2.75 6.23
CA ILE A 60 -2.96 -2.20 5.56
C ILE A 60 -1.75 -2.97 6.10
N HIS A 61 -0.90 -3.47 5.21
CA HIS A 61 0.42 -4.01 5.54
C HIS A 61 1.46 -3.26 4.74
N VAL A 62 2.52 -2.79 5.39
CA VAL A 62 3.62 -2.10 4.70
C VAL A 62 4.90 -2.90 4.83
N ALA A 63 5.52 -3.19 3.69
CA ALA A 63 6.87 -3.75 3.58
C ALA A 63 7.84 -2.65 3.11
N LEU A 64 9.03 -2.62 3.71
CA LEU A 64 10.14 -1.76 3.30
C LEU A 64 11.19 -2.60 2.59
N HIS A 65 11.56 -2.18 1.38
CA HIS A 65 12.62 -2.78 0.59
C HIS A 65 13.95 -2.10 0.85
N LEU A 66 14.87 -2.85 1.44
CA LEU A 66 16.26 -2.48 1.61
C LEU A 66 17.11 -3.22 0.56
N PRO A 67 18.34 -2.75 0.23
CA PRO A 67 19.16 -3.30 -0.86
C PRO A 67 19.42 -4.82 -0.88
N LYS A 68 19.07 -5.57 0.18
CA LYS A 68 19.25 -7.03 0.28
C LYS A 68 18.11 -7.76 0.98
N LYS A 69 17.04 -7.08 1.41
CA LYS A 69 15.94 -7.70 2.14
C LYS A 69 14.69 -6.83 2.10
N SER A 70 13.54 -7.48 2.12
CA SER A 70 12.25 -6.85 2.41
C SER A 70 11.92 -7.11 3.87
N VAL A 71 11.52 -6.07 4.60
CA VAL A 71 11.15 -6.18 6.02
C VAL A 71 9.75 -5.63 6.24
N LYS A 72 9.01 -6.24 7.16
CA LYS A 72 7.71 -5.70 7.57
C LYS A 72 7.92 -4.40 8.34
N ALA A 73 7.45 -3.28 7.78
CA ALA A 73 7.52 -1.96 8.40
C ALA A 73 6.34 -1.70 9.35
N GLY A 74 5.18 -2.31 9.08
CA GLY A 74 4.01 -2.14 9.94
C GLY A 74 2.75 -2.83 9.42
N GLN A 75 1.71 -2.85 10.26
CA GLN A 75 0.36 -3.25 9.85
C GLN A 75 -0.69 -2.49 10.66
N ALA A 76 -1.83 -2.20 10.06
CA ALA A 76 -3.03 -1.68 10.72
C ALA A 76 -4.26 -2.43 10.22
N THR A 77 -5.26 -2.63 11.08
CA THR A 77 -6.56 -3.20 10.73
C THR A 77 -7.65 -2.29 11.27
N GLY A 78 -8.73 -2.11 10.53
CA GLY A 78 -9.86 -1.29 10.96
C GLY A 78 -11.00 -1.34 9.95
N ASN A 79 -11.84 -0.29 9.95
CA ASN A 79 -12.94 -0.16 9.00
C ASN A 79 -12.76 1.10 8.14
N LEU A 80 -13.04 0.98 6.85
CA LEU A 80 -12.91 2.09 5.90
C LEU A 80 -13.82 3.29 6.22
N LYS A 81 -14.96 3.06 6.91
CA LYS A 81 -15.87 4.14 7.32
C LYS A 81 -15.24 5.08 8.35
N ASP A 82 -14.46 4.52 9.28
CA ASP A 82 -13.78 5.26 10.33
C ASP A 82 -12.40 5.77 9.89
N GLY A 83 -11.88 5.19 8.80
CA GLY A 83 -10.52 5.39 8.33
C GLY A 83 -9.53 4.55 9.12
N ILE A 84 -8.49 4.09 8.43
CA ILE A 84 -7.41 3.30 8.98
C ILE A 84 -6.13 4.12 8.82
N SER A 85 -5.33 4.20 9.87
CA SER A 85 -4.02 4.84 9.81
C SER A 85 -2.94 3.92 10.35
N LEU A 86 -1.84 3.81 9.60
CA LEU A 86 -0.63 3.10 9.98
C LEU A 86 0.52 4.11 10.06
N LYS A 87 0.97 4.37 11.29
CA LYS A 87 2.20 5.11 11.52
C LYS A 87 3.40 4.23 11.18
N LEU A 88 4.30 4.76 10.36
CA LEU A 88 5.54 4.14 9.96
C LEU A 88 6.67 4.70 10.82
N ASN A 89 7.42 3.80 11.45
CA ASN A 89 8.62 4.15 12.21
C ASN A 89 9.57 2.96 12.17
N TYR A 90 10.41 2.90 11.14
CA TYR A 90 11.51 1.96 11.03
C TYR A 90 12.82 2.73 11.22
N PRO A 91 13.58 2.47 12.31
CA PRO A 91 14.75 3.25 12.69
C PRO A 91 15.69 3.51 11.52
N ASP A 92 16.10 4.77 11.40
CA ASP A 92 17.04 5.30 10.40
C ASP A 92 16.64 5.17 8.92
N ASN A 93 15.47 4.59 8.60
CA ASN A 93 15.11 4.26 7.21
C ASN A 93 13.73 4.75 6.77
N LEU A 94 12.74 4.84 7.67
CA LEU A 94 11.37 5.15 7.28
C LEU A 94 10.58 5.78 8.42
N TRP A 95 9.99 6.95 8.17
CA TRP A 95 9.07 7.61 9.09
C TRP A 95 7.89 8.18 8.34
N GLY A 96 6.70 8.19 8.94
CA GLY A 96 5.54 8.83 8.34
C GLY A 96 4.28 8.04 8.58
N GLU A 97 3.39 8.05 7.60
CA GLU A 97 2.07 7.46 7.74
C GLU A 97 1.49 7.02 6.39
N VAL A 98 0.73 5.93 6.44
CA VAL A 98 -0.15 5.48 5.35
C VAL A 98 -1.57 5.43 5.91
N ARG A 99 -2.54 5.94 5.16
CA ARG A 99 -3.94 6.00 5.54
C ARG A 99 -4.81 5.39 4.46
N LEU A 100 -5.85 4.70 4.87
CA LEU A 100 -6.87 4.14 3.99
C LEU A 100 -8.25 4.51 4.51
N LYS A 101 -9.06 5.18 3.68
CA LYS A 101 -10.41 5.64 4.05
C LYS A 101 -11.41 5.41 2.92
N ARG A 102 -12.69 5.39 3.26
CA ARG A 102 -13.77 5.43 2.27
C ARG A 102 -14.09 6.87 1.90
N GLU A 103 -14.14 7.15 0.61
CA GLU A 103 -14.69 8.38 0.05
C GLU A 103 -15.75 8.04 -0.99
N GLY A 104 -17.03 8.28 -0.66
CA GLY A 104 -18.15 7.86 -1.50
C GLY A 104 -18.18 6.34 -1.71
N ASN A 105 -18.02 5.89 -2.95
CA ASN A 105 -17.94 4.48 -3.33
C ASN A 105 -16.50 4.00 -3.61
N LYS A 106 -15.49 4.74 -3.16
CA LYS A 106 -14.08 4.39 -3.38
C LYS A 106 -13.37 4.19 -2.05
N ALA A 107 -12.44 3.24 -2.01
CA ALA A 107 -11.37 3.22 -1.04
C ALA A 107 -10.22 4.09 -1.59
N VAL A 108 -9.79 5.06 -0.79
CA VAL A 108 -8.75 6.02 -1.11
C VAL A 108 -7.59 5.82 -0.15
N GLU A 109 -6.40 5.59 -0.71
CA GLU A 109 -5.15 5.47 0.03
C GLU A 109 -4.36 6.77 -0.11
N SER A 110 -3.90 7.30 1.02
CA SER A 110 -2.94 8.40 1.08
C SER A 110 -1.70 8.01 1.86
N TRP A 111 -0.58 8.60 1.49
CA TRP A 111 0.70 8.39 2.15
C TRP A 111 1.44 9.71 2.29
N SER A 112 2.20 9.80 3.38
CA SER A 112 3.16 10.86 3.62
C SER A 112 4.29 10.28 4.44
N PHE A 113 5.42 10.00 3.81
CA PHE A 113 6.57 9.40 4.49
C PHE A 113 7.91 9.92 3.97
N TRP A 114 8.93 9.71 4.79
CA TRP A 114 10.31 10.12 4.55
C TRP A 114 11.22 8.90 4.63
N THR A 115 12.20 8.87 3.74
CA THR A 115 13.37 8.00 3.81
C THR A 115 14.63 8.86 3.74
N PRO A 116 15.84 8.31 4.00
CA PRO A 116 17.06 9.09 3.85
C PRO A 116 17.15 9.74 2.46
N GLY A 117 17.12 11.07 2.42
CA GLY A 117 17.25 11.87 1.21
C GLY A 117 15.97 12.08 0.38
N SER A 118 14.83 11.50 0.75
CA SER A 118 13.59 11.56 -0.06
C SER A 118 12.34 11.73 0.78
N LYS A 119 11.36 12.45 0.22
CA LYS A 119 9.99 12.59 0.76
C LYS A 119 9.01 12.07 -0.28
N TYR A 120 8.01 11.34 0.17
CA TYR A 120 6.96 10.77 -0.68
C TYR A 120 5.60 11.16 -0.14
N GLU A 121 4.80 11.80 -0.98
CA GLU A 121 3.43 12.20 -0.65
C GLU A 121 2.50 11.94 -1.84
N GLY A 122 1.27 11.56 -1.55
CA GLY A 122 0.25 11.35 -2.56
C GLY A 122 -1.04 10.74 -2.00
N GLU A 123 -2.07 10.76 -2.83
CA GLU A 123 -3.37 10.17 -2.55
C GLU A 123 -3.97 9.63 -3.85
N ILE A 124 -4.42 8.37 -3.86
CA ILE A 124 -5.08 7.77 -5.01
C ILE A 124 -6.25 6.88 -4.60
N PRO A 125 -7.30 6.75 -5.44
CA PRO A 125 -8.30 5.70 -5.27
C PRO A 125 -7.70 4.35 -5.62
N VAL A 126 -7.83 3.37 -4.73
CA VAL A 126 -7.22 2.04 -4.87
C VAL A 126 -8.24 0.96 -5.23
N LEU A 127 -9.52 1.17 -4.90
CA LEU A 127 -10.59 0.20 -5.16
C LEU A 127 -11.96 0.90 -5.23
N THR A 128 -12.82 0.48 -6.15
CA THR A 128 -14.25 0.79 -6.12
C THR A 128 -14.99 -0.27 -5.28
N LEU A 129 -15.74 0.20 -4.28
CA LEU A 129 -16.47 -0.61 -3.28
C LEU A 129 -17.86 -1.03 -3.79
#